data_AF-A0A0A9AZM8-F1
#
_entry.id   AF-A0A0A9AZM8-F1
#
_cell.length_a   1.000
_cell.length_b   1.000
_cell.length_c   1.000
_cell.angle_alpha   90.00
_cell.angle_beta   90.00
_cell.angle_gamma   90.00
#
_symmetry.space_group_name_H-M   'P 1'
#
loop_
_entity.id
_entity.type
_entity.pdbx_description
1 polymer ?
#
loop_
_entity_poly.entity_id
_entity_poly.type
_entity_poly.pdbx_seq_one_letter_code
_entity_poly.pdbx_strand_id
1 'polypeptide(L)'
;MRIEDIRNDEWFKKNYEPVKEVENEEVNLDDVNAAFDDPEEDTEHTFDDEAGPLALNAFDLIILSQGLNLAALFDRRQDHDKLQNRFLSRKPAKVILSSMEVVAQSMGFKTHIRNYKMRVEGPNANKTSHLSIMVEVFEVAPSIFMVELQRAAGDTSEYNTVRAFLLHFSFCFSYSSNGYITFS
;
A
#
# COMPACT_ATOMS: atom_id res chain seq x y z
N MET A 1 6.06 31.93 13.51
CA MET A 1 7.21 32.09 12.62
C MET A 1 6.69 32.16 11.20
N ARG A 2 6.74 33.34 10.57
CA ARG A 2 6.31 33.54 9.19
C ARG A 2 7.48 33.26 8.26
N ILE A 3 7.21 32.88 7.01
CA ILE A 3 8.25 32.66 6.00
C ILE A 3 9.13 33.92 5.82
N GLU A 4 8.52 35.10 5.95
CA GLU A 4 9.19 36.40 5.95
C GLU A 4 10.24 36.52 7.06
N ASP A 5 9.94 36.03 8.25
CA ASP A 5 10.84 36.06 9.40
C ASP A 5 12.07 35.18 9.16
N ILE A 6 11.88 34.00 8.54
CA ILE A 6 12.96 33.06 8.21
C ILE A 6 13.86 33.61 7.11
N ARG A 7 13.28 34.21 6.06
CA ARG A 7 14.03 34.81 4.94
C ARG A 7 14.91 35.98 5.37
N ASN A 8 14.49 36.69 6.42
CA ASN A 8 15.22 37.84 6.94
C ASN A 8 16.34 37.47 7.92
N ASP A 9 16.36 36.23 8.40
CA ASP A 9 17.35 35.77 9.36
C ASP A 9 18.75 35.64 8.74
N GLU A 10 19.77 36.03 9.49
CA GLU A 10 21.18 36.00 9.08
C GLU A 10 21.66 34.58 8.80
N TRP A 11 21.12 33.55 9.49
CA TRP A 11 21.47 32.16 9.19
C TRP A 11 20.99 31.73 7.80
N PHE A 12 19.84 32.25 7.34
CA PHE A 12 19.25 31.88 6.06
C PHE A 12 19.95 32.57 4.87
N LYS A 13 20.49 33.77 5.07
CA LYS A 13 21.20 34.53 4.00
C LYS A 13 22.61 34.04 3.73
N LYS A 14 23.20 33.26 4.64
CA LYS A 14 24.59 32.79 4.52
C LYS A 14 24.70 31.73 3.42
N ASN A 15 25.39 32.07 2.34
CA ASN A 15 25.61 31.20 1.16
C ASN A 15 24.31 30.77 0.44
N TYR A 16 23.23 31.52 0.59
CA TYR A 16 21.99 31.24 -0.13
C TYR A 16 22.10 31.76 -1.57
N GLU A 17 22.12 30.84 -2.53
CA GLU A 17 21.94 31.14 -3.95
C GLU A 17 20.50 30.79 -4.35
N PRO A 18 19.65 31.79 -4.68
CA PRO A 18 18.31 31.52 -5.18
C PRO A 18 18.39 30.75 -6.51
N VAL A 19 17.63 29.67 -6.62
CA VAL A 19 17.47 28.96 -7.89
C VAL A 19 16.84 29.93 -8.89
N LYS A 20 17.55 30.19 -10.00
CA LYS A 20 16.99 30.94 -11.13
C LYS A 20 16.00 30.01 -11.84
N GLU A 21 14.83 30.54 -12.16
CA GLU A 21 13.82 29.81 -12.94
C GLU A 21 14.48 29.30 -14.23
N VAL A 22 14.50 27.98 -14.40
CA VAL A 22 14.83 27.36 -15.68
C VAL A 22 13.59 27.54 -16.53
N GLU A 23 13.73 28.25 -17.65
CA GLU A 23 12.66 28.40 -18.64
C GLU A 23 12.17 27.00 -19.04
N ASN A 24 10.86 26.77 -18.95
CA ASN A 24 10.24 25.46 -19.14
C ASN A 24 10.56 24.92 -20.54
N GLU A 25 11.51 23.99 -20.63
CA GLU A 25 11.58 23.08 -21.76
C GLU A 25 10.37 22.14 -21.66
N GLU A 26 9.53 22.11 -22.69
CA GLU A 26 8.39 21.19 -22.80
C GLU A 26 8.90 19.75 -22.72
N VAL A 27 8.79 19.15 -21.54
CA VAL A 27 9.18 17.76 -21.31
C VAL A 27 8.11 16.86 -21.94
N ASN A 28 8.47 16.14 -22.99
CA ASN A 28 7.61 15.11 -23.57
C ASN A 28 7.53 13.91 -22.59
N LEU A 29 6.35 13.66 -22.04
CA LEU A 29 6.07 12.61 -21.05
C LEU A 29 5.51 11.32 -21.68
N ASP A 30 5.49 11.20 -23.00
CA ASP A 30 4.91 10.04 -23.69
C ASP A 30 5.65 8.74 -23.35
N ASP A 31 6.98 8.77 -23.20
CA ASP A 31 7.78 7.60 -22.81
C ASP A 31 7.50 7.14 -21.37
N VAL A 32 7.15 8.09 -20.50
CA VAL A 32 6.78 7.80 -19.10
C VAL A 32 5.40 7.17 -19.05
N ASN A 33 4.43 7.66 -19.84
CA ASN A 33 3.10 7.07 -19.94
C ASN A 33 3.14 5.65 -20.55
N ALA A 34 4.02 5.40 -21.52
CA ALA A 34 4.17 4.07 -22.13
C ALA A 34 4.68 2.99 -21.13
N ALA A 35 5.35 3.38 -20.05
CA ALA A 35 5.75 2.45 -18.99
C ALA A 35 4.61 2.08 -18.03
N PHE A 36 3.51 2.84 -18.04
CA PHE A 36 2.33 2.60 -17.18
C PHE A 36 1.15 1.97 -17.92
N ASP A 37 1.14 2.00 -19.26
CA ASP A 37 0.23 1.21 -20.08
C ASP A 37 0.78 -0.22 -20.20
N ASP A 38 0.50 -1.06 -19.21
CA ASP A 38 0.79 -2.52 -19.25
C ASP A 38 -0.29 -3.21 -20.12
N PRO A 39 0.05 -3.72 -21.32
CA PRO A 39 -0.93 -4.33 -22.21
C PRO A 39 -1.08 -5.83 -21.88
N GLU A 40 -1.54 -6.19 -20.68
CA GLU A 40 -1.70 -7.60 -20.33
C GLU A 40 -3.07 -7.89 -19.69
N GLU A 41 -4.02 -8.16 -20.59
CA GLU A 41 -5.17 -9.01 -20.33
C GLU A 41 -4.73 -10.39 -19.81
N ASP A 42 -5.43 -10.87 -18.78
CA ASP A 42 -5.64 -12.26 -18.40
C ASP A 42 -4.40 -13.16 -18.30
N THR A 43 -3.62 -13.00 -17.22
CA THR A 43 -2.84 -14.13 -16.70
C THR A 43 -3.12 -14.39 -15.22
N GLU A 44 -3.29 -15.67 -14.93
CA GLU A 44 -3.66 -16.26 -13.64
C GLU A 44 -2.62 -15.93 -12.54
N HIS A 45 -2.99 -16.20 -11.27
CA HIS A 45 -2.19 -15.98 -10.05
C HIS A 45 -0.73 -16.41 -10.20
N THR A 46 0.12 -15.51 -10.67
CA THR A 46 1.54 -15.78 -10.87
C THR A 46 2.34 -15.11 -9.75
N PHE A 47 3.00 -15.96 -8.97
CA PHE A 47 4.14 -15.52 -8.18
C PHE A 47 5.36 -15.70 -9.08
N ASP A 48 6.10 -14.62 -9.33
CA ASP A 48 7.45 -14.78 -9.86
C ASP A 48 8.29 -15.42 -8.76
N ASP A 49 8.50 -16.73 -8.90
CA ASP A 49 9.09 -17.59 -7.87
C ASP A 49 10.56 -17.27 -7.61
N GLU A 50 11.22 -16.52 -8.49
CA GLU A 50 12.65 -16.25 -8.41
C GLU A 50 13.00 -15.06 -7.49
N ALA A 51 12.10 -14.07 -7.33
CA ALA A 51 12.46 -12.79 -6.70
C ALA A 51 11.96 -12.57 -5.26
N GLY A 52 10.99 -13.35 -4.75
CA GLY A 52 10.43 -13.14 -3.40
C GLY A 52 9.74 -11.77 -3.22
N PRO A 53 9.21 -11.48 -2.02
CA PRO A 53 8.66 -10.16 -1.71
C PRO A 53 9.74 -9.08 -1.72
N LEU A 54 9.37 -7.83 -2.01
CA LEU A 54 10.30 -6.71 -1.94
C LEU A 54 10.88 -6.58 -0.53
N ALA A 55 12.21 -6.53 -0.41
CA ALA A 55 12.89 -6.31 0.85
C ALA A 55 12.91 -4.82 1.22
N LEU A 56 12.46 -4.47 2.41
CA LEU A 56 12.53 -3.14 2.99
C LEU A 56 13.60 -3.09 4.07
N ASN A 57 14.53 -2.15 3.92
CA ASN A 57 15.56 -1.90 4.91
C ASN A 57 15.04 -0.98 6.04
N ALA A 58 15.88 -0.75 7.05
CA ALA A 58 15.51 0.10 8.19
C ALA A 58 15.21 1.56 7.82
N PHE A 59 15.88 2.13 6.82
CA PHE A 59 15.60 3.48 6.33
C PHE A 59 14.25 3.55 5.62
N ASP A 60 13.91 2.54 4.83
CA ASP A 60 12.59 2.45 4.18
C ASP A 60 11.48 2.45 5.24
N LEU A 61 11.64 1.65 6.30
CA LEU A 61 10.69 1.62 7.42
C LEU A 61 10.55 2.96 8.15
N ILE A 62 11.65 3.72 8.28
CA ILE A 62 11.64 5.06 8.86
C ILE A 62 10.80 6.00 7.99
N ILE A 63 11.02 6.00 6.66
CA ILE A 63 10.29 6.84 5.71
C ILE A 63 8.78 6.57 5.76
N LEU A 64 8.39 5.31 5.98
CA LEU A 64 6.99 4.91 6.10
C LEU A 64 6.32 5.36 7.41
N SER A 65 7.06 5.88 8.38
CA SER A 65 6.50 6.32 9.66
C SER A 65 5.54 7.51 9.49
N GLN A 66 4.42 7.49 10.23
CA GLN A 66 3.42 8.56 10.17
C GLN A 66 3.99 9.94 10.56
N GLY A 67 5.06 9.98 11.36
CA GLY A 67 5.72 11.22 11.78
C GLY A 67 6.49 11.93 10.67
N LEU A 68 6.86 11.20 9.61
CA LEU A 68 7.54 11.76 8.43
C LEU A 68 6.59 11.95 7.23
N ASN A 69 5.34 11.49 7.33
CA ASN A 69 4.34 11.67 6.29
C ASN A 69 3.66 13.05 6.41
N LEU A 70 4.09 13.99 5.56
CA LEU A 70 3.53 15.35 5.51
C LEU A 70 2.21 15.45 4.74
N ALA A 71 1.77 14.41 4.02
CA ALA A 71 0.52 14.44 3.25
C ALA A 71 -0.69 14.77 4.15
N ALA A 72 -0.66 14.32 5.41
CA ALA A 72 -1.69 14.60 6.39
C ALA A 72 -1.84 16.10 6.75
N LEU A 73 -0.84 16.95 6.48
CA LEU A 73 -0.95 18.40 6.67
C LEU A 73 -1.84 19.06 5.61
N PHE A 74 -2.03 18.38 4.47
CA PHE A 74 -2.79 18.90 3.33
C PHE A 74 -4.17 18.26 3.17
N ASP A 75 -4.48 17.23 3.97
CA ASP A 75 -5.78 16.59 3.90
C ASP A 75 -6.86 17.43 4.59
N ARG A 76 -7.84 17.88 3.81
CA ARG A 76 -8.97 18.69 4.29
C ARG A 76 -10.06 17.82 4.93
N ARG A 77 -10.04 16.51 4.67
CA ARG A 77 -10.95 15.54 5.27
C ARG A 77 -10.17 14.85 6.38
N GLN A 78 -10.44 15.26 7.62
CA GLN A 78 -9.81 14.67 8.78
C GLN A 78 -10.46 13.31 9.05
N ASP A 79 -10.14 12.31 8.23
CA ASP A 79 -10.43 10.91 8.54
C ASP A 79 -9.54 10.55 9.73
N HIS A 80 -10.06 10.79 10.94
CA HIS A 80 -9.39 10.55 12.23
C HIS A 80 -9.08 9.07 12.50
N ASP A 81 -9.43 8.19 11.59
CA ASP A 81 -9.16 6.76 11.64
C ASP A 81 -7.76 6.46 11.11
N LYS A 82 -6.73 6.93 11.82
CA LYS A 82 -5.33 6.48 11.66
C LYS A 82 -5.15 5.05 12.20
N LEU A 83 -6.05 4.15 11.82
CA LEU A 83 -6.00 2.74 12.16
C LEU A 83 -4.81 2.11 11.42
N GLN A 84 -3.88 1.50 12.17
CA GLN A 84 -2.68 0.87 11.60
C GLN A 84 -3.04 -0.07 10.45
N ASN A 85 -2.69 0.33 9.23
CA ASN A 85 -2.90 -0.43 8.01
C ASN A 85 -1.77 -1.43 7.76
N ARG A 86 -0.80 -1.50 8.67
CA ARG A 86 0.37 -2.35 8.59
C ARG A 86 0.39 -3.31 9.76
N PHE A 87 0.74 -4.56 9.49
CA PHE A 87 1.00 -5.56 10.53
C PHE A 87 2.19 -6.44 10.15
N LEU A 88 2.75 -7.14 11.13
CA LEU A 88 3.87 -8.06 10.93
C LEU A 88 3.39 -9.51 11.04
N SER A 89 3.99 -10.38 10.22
CA SER A 89 3.75 -11.81 10.23
C SER A 89 5.05 -12.59 10.05
N ARG A 90 5.11 -13.80 10.62
CA ARG A 90 6.19 -14.77 10.38
C ARG A 90 5.79 -15.88 9.41
N LYS A 91 4.54 -15.85 8.91
CA LYS A 91 4.08 -16.81 7.90
C LYS A 91 4.72 -16.46 6.55
N PRO A 92 5.02 -17.45 5.69
CA PRO A 92 5.53 -17.18 4.35
C PRO A 92 4.59 -16.25 3.58
N ALA A 93 5.15 -15.34 2.77
CA ALA A 93 4.37 -14.34 2.04
C ALA A 93 3.24 -14.93 1.17
N LYS A 94 3.50 -16.06 0.51
CA LYS A 94 2.48 -16.81 -0.25
C LYS A 94 1.30 -17.24 0.64
N VAL A 95 1.59 -17.79 1.82
CA VAL A 95 0.57 -18.23 2.78
C VAL A 95 -0.26 -17.04 3.27
N ILE A 96 0.37 -15.89 3.51
CA ILE A 96 -0.33 -14.66 3.90
C ILE A 96 -1.33 -14.28 2.82
N LEU A 97 -0.88 -14.13 1.57
CA LEU A 97 -1.73 -13.68 0.45
C LEU A 97 -2.86 -14.67 0.16
N SER A 98 -2.57 -15.97 0.08
CA SER A 98 -3.58 -17.00 -0.15
C SER A 98 -4.62 -17.05 0.99
N SER A 99 -4.20 -16.84 2.25
CA SER A 99 -5.14 -16.80 3.38
C SER A 99 -6.06 -15.57 3.31
N MET A 100 -5.50 -14.40 2.99
CA MET A 100 -6.27 -13.16 2.84
C MET A 100 -7.21 -13.21 1.64
N GLU A 101 -6.78 -13.86 0.55
CA GLU A 101 -7.59 -14.10 -0.65
C GLU A 101 -8.84 -14.91 -0.32
N VAL A 102 -8.69 -16.05 0.37
CA VAL A 102 -9.84 -16.88 0.75
C VAL A 102 -10.83 -16.09 1.62
N VAL A 103 -10.33 -15.27 2.54
CA VAL A 103 -11.18 -14.41 3.37
C VAL A 103 -11.93 -13.39 2.50
N ALA A 104 -11.23 -12.69 1.59
CA ALA A 104 -11.85 -11.70 0.70
C ALA A 104 -12.90 -12.34 -0.23
N GLN A 105 -12.58 -13.48 -0.83
CA GLN A 105 -13.50 -14.22 -1.70
C GLN A 105 -14.74 -14.73 -0.93
N SER A 106 -14.57 -15.18 0.33
CA SER A 106 -15.70 -15.58 1.18
C SER A 106 -16.69 -14.45 1.47
N MET A 107 -16.24 -13.20 1.35
CA MET A 107 -17.04 -12.00 1.51
C MET A 107 -17.61 -11.48 0.17
N GLY A 108 -17.37 -12.19 -0.93
CA GLY A 108 -17.87 -11.83 -2.26
C GLY A 108 -17.02 -10.80 -3.00
N PHE A 109 -15.78 -10.54 -2.56
CA PHE A 109 -14.85 -9.67 -3.27
C PHE A 109 -14.11 -10.45 -4.37
N LYS A 110 -13.85 -9.78 -5.50
CA LYS A 110 -12.92 -10.30 -6.51
C LYS A 110 -11.49 -10.00 -6.05
N THR A 111 -10.60 -10.94 -6.31
CA THR A 111 -9.19 -10.82 -5.94
C THR A 111 -8.30 -11.08 -7.15
N HIS A 112 -7.17 -10.40 -7.20
CA HIS A 112 -6.12 -10.63 -8.19
C HIS A 112 -4.75 -10.49 -7.52
N ILE A 113 -3.89 -11.51 -7.66
CA ILE A 113 -2.57 -11.56 -7.03
C ILE A 113 -1.50 -11.56 -8.12
N ARG A 114 -0.52 -10.67 -7.99
CA ARG A 114 0.68 -10.60 -8.85
C ARG A 114 1.84 -10.04 -8.03
N ASN A 115 3.04 -10.61 -8.14
CA ASN A 115 4.27 -10.08 -7.53
C ASN A 115 4.13 -9.68 -6.05
N TYR A 116 3.56 -10.58 -5.22
CA TYR A 116 3.32 -10.35 -3.79
C TYR A 116 2.41 -9.16 -3.44
N LYS A 117 1.65 -8.68 -4.43
CA LYS A 117 0.56 -7.71 -4.30
C LYS A 117 -0.76 -8.42 -4.57
N MET A 118 -1.80 -8.07 -3.80
CA MET A 118 -3.15 -8.55 -3.99
C MET A 118 -4.13 -7.38 -4.05
N ARG A 119 -4.85 -7.27 -5.17
CA ARG A 119 -5.94 -6.31 -5.36
C ARG A 119 -7.25 -6.96 -4.98
N VAL A 120 -8.00 -6.31 -4.09
CA VAL A 120 -9.32 -6.73 -3.63
C VAL A 120 -10.34 -5.73 -4.13
N GLU A 121 -11.30 -6.19 -4.94
CA GLU A 121 -12.30 -5.34 -5.60
C GLU A 121 -13.71 -5.72 -5.15
N GLY A 122 -14.48 -4.71 -4.77
CA GLY A 122 -15.88 -4.85 -4.42
C GLY A 122 -16.71 -5.38 -5.59
N PRO A 123 -17.82 -6.09 -5.31
CA PRO A 123 -18.69 -6.61 -6.35
C PRO A 123 -19.21 -5.48 -7.25
N ASN A 124 -19.28 -5.77 -8.55
CA ASN A 124 -19.65 -4.83 -9.60
C ASN A 124 -21.17 -4.59 -9.59
N ALA A 125 -21.69 -3.94 -8.55
CA ALA A 125 -23.10 -3.67 -8.37
C ALA A 125 -23.39 -2.17 -8.34
N ASN A 126 -23.55 -1.56 -9.53
CA ASN A 126 -24.32 -0.34 -9.83
C ASN A 126 -24.27 0.84 -8.83
N LYS A 127 -23.21 0.95 -8.03
CA LYS A 127 -22.97 1.99 -7.03
C LYS A 127 -21.82 2.86 -7.53
N THR A 128 -21.96 4.16 -7.32
CA THR A 128 -21.07 5.23 -7.79
C THR A 128 -19.63 5.20 -7.24
N SER A 129 -19.24 4.18 -6.47
CA SER A 129 -17.87 3.96 -6.00
C SER A 129 -17.71 2.51 -5.54
N HIS A 130 -16.88 1.73 -6.23
CA HIS A 130 -16.53 0.37 -5.82
C HIS A 130 -15.31 0.42 -4.91
N LEU A 131 -15.37 -0.26 -3.76
CA LEU A 131 -14.23 -0.41 -2.86
C LEU A 131 -13.09 -1.13 -3.58
N SER A 132 -11.90 -0.55 -3.53
CA SER A 132 -10.67 -1.16 -4.04
C SER A 132 -9.59 -1.05 -2.99
N ILE A 133 -9.03 -2.20 -2.59
CA ILE A 133 -7.97 -2.31 -1.59
C ILE A 133 -6.76 -2.97 -2.24
N MET A 134 -5.60 -2.36 -2.07
CA MET A 134 -4.31 -2.94 -2.39
C MET A 134 -3.70 -3.53 -1.12
N VAL A 135 -3.32 -4.79 -1.17
CA VAL A 135 -2.53 -5.47 -0.14
C VAL A 135 -1.16 -5.75 -0.71
N GLU A 136 -0.10 -5.38 0.02
CA GLU A 136 1.28 -5.63 -0.40
C GLU A 136 2.07 -6.27 0.74
N VAL A 137 2.91 -7.25 0.40
CA VAL A 137 3.77 -7.94 1.35
C VAL A 137 5.22 -7.59 1.09
N PHE A 138 5.92 -7.19 2.14
CA PHE A 138 7.33 -6.82 2.13
C PHE A 138 8.12 -7.69 3.10
N GLU A 139 9.34 -8.06 2.76
CA GLU A 139 10.27 -8.66 3.72
C GLU A 139 11.01 -7.55 4.48
N VAL A 140 10.94 -7.54 5.81
CA VAL A 140 11.60 -6.49 6.63
C VAL A 140 12.78 -7.03 7.44
N ALA A 141 12.84 -8.34 7.59
CA ALA A 141 13.94 -9.11 8.17
C ALA A 141 13.73 -10.59 7.80
N PRO A 142 14.76 -11.45 7.96
CA PRO A 142 14.62 -12.87 7.67
C PRO A 142 13.39 -13.48 8.37
N SER A 143 12.47 -14.05 7.58
CA SER A 143 11.21 -14.64 8.06
C SER A 143 10.27 -13.68 8.81
N ILE A 144 10.41 -12.37 8.62
CA ILE A 144 9.49 -11.36 9.13
C ILE A 144 9.00 -10.53 7.95
N PHE A 145 7.70 -10.61 7.71
CA PHE A 145 7.04 -9.93 6.63
C PHE A 145 6.13 -8.83 7.19
N MET A 146 6.20 -7.66 6.58
CA MET A 146 5.23 -6.59 6.79
C MET A 146 4.16 -6.68 5.71
N VAL A 147 2.90 -6.61 6.13
CA VAL A 147 1.76 -6.55 5.23
C VAL A 147 1.14 -5.19 5.37
N GLU A 148 0.94 -4.49 4.25
CA GLU A 148 0.33 -3.17 4.20
C GLU A 148 -0.98 -3.21 3.41
N LEU A 149 -2.01 -2.58 3.95
CA LEU A 149 -3.30 -2.37 3.29
C LEU A 149 -3.44 -0.89 2.92
N GLN A 150 -3.75 -0.64 1.64
CA GLN A 150 -3.99 0.70 1.11
C GLN A 150 -5.36 0.73 0.45
N ARG A 151 -6.17 1.72 0.84
CA ARG A 151 -7.42 2.00 0.13
C ARG A 151 -7.09 2.75 -1.16
N ALA A 152 -7.36 2.13 -2.31
CA ALA A 152 -7.21 2.77 -3.62
C ALA A 152 -8.47 3.56 -4.03
N ALA A 153 -9.66 3.04 -3.71
CA ALA A 153 -10.94 3.69 -3.95
C ALA A 153 -11.99 3.19 -2.95
N GLY A 154 -13.14 3.87 -2.85
CA GLY A 154 -14.26 3.46 -1.99
C GLY A 154 -14.45 4.30 -0.73
N ASP A 155 -15.55 4.02 -0.02
CA ASP A 155 -15.91 4.70 1.22
C ASP A 155 -15.01 4.28 2.41
N THR A 156 -14.75 5.20 3.34
CA THR A 156 -13.90 4.93 4.51
C THR A 156 -14.51 3.88 5.44
N SER A 157 -15.83 3.89 5.63
CA SER A 157 -16.51 2.95 6.53
C SER A 157 -16.49 1.51 6.01
N GLU A 158 -16.69 1.34 4.70
CA GLU A 158 -16.61 0.05 4.03
C GLU A 158 -15.19 -0.50 4.07
N TYR A 159 -14.20 0.35 3.76
CA TYR A 159 -12.78 0.01 3.90
C TYR A 159 -12.43 -0.45 5.32
N ASN A 160 -12.84 0.29 6.34
CA ASN A 160 -12.55 -0.05 7.74
C ASN A 160 -13.12 -1.41 8.13
N THR A 161 -14.32 -1.73 7.63
CA THR A 161 -14.98 -3.03 7.85
C THR A 161 -14.17 -4.17 7.20
N VAL A 162 -13.86 -4.06 5.91
CA VAL A 162 -13.10 -5.09 5.18
C VAL A 162 -11.69 -5.22 5.75
N ARG A 163 -11.03 -4.11 6.07
CA ARG A 163 -9.73 -4.09 6.75
C ARG A 163 -9.79 -4.87 8.06
N ALA A 164 -10.78 -4.61 8.91
CA ALA A 164 -10.90 -5.30 10.19
C ALA A 164 -11.01 -6.82 9.99
N PHE A 165 -11.77 -7.27 8.99
CA PHE A 165 -11.90 -8.67 8.64
C PHE A 165 -10.58 -9.29 8.14
N LEU A 166 -9.92 -8.66 7.17
CA LEU A 166 -8.65 -9.16 6.62
C LEU A 166 -7.55 -9.24 7.70
N LEU A 167 -7.53 -8.29 8.63
CA LEU A 167 -6.61 -8.28 9.76
C LEU A 167 -6.95 -9.36 10.78
N HIS A 168 -8.21 -9.46 11.21
CA HIS A 168 -8.62 -10.36 12.29
C HIS A 168 -8.40 -11.83 11.93
N PHE A 169 -8.71 -12.22 10.68
CA PHE A 169 -8.59 -13.60 10.24
C PHE A 169 -7.15 -14.04 9.92
N SER A 170 -6.27 -13.10 9.52
CA SER A 170 -4.85 -13.40 9.31
C SER A 170 -4.12 -13.86 10.58
N PHE A 171 -4.65 -13.52 11.78
CA PHE A 171 -4.11 -13.98 13.07
C PHE A 171 -4.72 -15.30 13.57
N CYS A 172 -5.93 -15.67 13.13
CA CYS A 172 -6.64 -16.86 13.62
C CYS A 172 -6.42 -18.12 12.76
N PHE A 173 -5.85 -18.02 11.56
CA PHE A 173 -5.64 -19.18 10.70
C PHE A 173 -4.24 -19.78 10.84
N SER A 174 -4.19 -21.03 11.29
CA SER A 174 -3.01 -21.90 11.11
C SER A 174 -3.27 -22.85 9.94
N TYR A 175 -2.40 -22.79 8.94
CA TYR A 175 -2.44 -23.72 7.80
C TYR A 175 -2.05 -25.12 8.27
N SER A 176 -2.91 -26.10 8.03
CA SER A 176 -2.56 -27.52 8.12
C SER A 176 -1.82 -27.95 6.86
N SER A 177 -0.85 -28.86 7.00
CA SER A 177 -0.03 -29.43 5.93
C SER A 177 -0.83 -30.05 4.78
N ASN A 178 -2.14 -30.27 4.98
CA ASN A 178 -3.06 -30.86 4.01
C ASN A 178 -3.87 -29.82 3.20
N GLY A 179 -3.52 -28.53 3.23
CA GLY A 179 -4.18 -27.51 2.43
C GLY A 179 -5.57 -27.07 2.93
N TYR A 180 -5.98 -27.54 4.10
CA TYR A 180 -7.23 -27.11 4.74
C TYR A 180 -6.97 -26.01 5.76
N ILE A 181 -7.78 -24.96 5.69
CA ILE A 181 -7.82 -23.89 6.67
C ILE A 181 -8.58 -24.41 7.91
N THR A 182 -7.90 -24.50 9.04
CA THR A 182 -8.51 -24.89 10.32
C THR A 182 -8.60 -23.68 11.26
N PHE A 183 -9.76 -23.49 11.89
CA PHE A 183 -9.97 -22.47 12.93
C PHE A 183 -9.26 -22.93 14.22
N SER A 184 -8.41 -22.07 14.79
CA SER A 184 -7.85 -22.26 16.13
C SER A 184 -8.86 -21.97 17.22
#